data_AF-A0A9R0Y323-F1
#
_entry.id   AF-A0A9R0Y323-F1
#
_cell.length_a   1.000
_cell.length_b   1.000
_cell.length_c   1.000
_cell.angle_alpha   90.00
_cell.angle_beta   90.00
_cell.angle_gamma   90.00
#
_symmetry.space_group_name_H-M   'P 1'
#
loop_
_entity.id
_entity.type
_entity.pdbx_description
1 polymer ?
#
loop_
_entity_poly.entity_id
_entity_poly.type
_entity_poly.pdbx_seq_one_letter_code
_entity_poly.pdbx_strand_id
1 'polypeptide(L)'
;METMYFDEGVRTVKRQQLQSEIVNHTHPAFETVIEHLHCTVLSKFKNDLEQLLRSGERFAASARHCAQSSSVEFEAGWRDAVVKHADWDATNSRNKLQQSMEVHTACLRIAKLDELKATYKVKKLLDALSGPVQSILETGERDSWASIRRLYRRETEHIILTFSDSLSEYELDQTTSVEMVLELREHAKCTVVKKAREEAGNILIRMKGRFSTVLSHDKDLMPRTWMANEDIHAITREARLAALRLMSVMAAVRLDDKPDKIDRALMVSLLDGGPLCWKRSIEFTSDPLASTTWQEVSPQDTLITPVQCKSIWRQFKAETEYPVAQAILMQEAHRRSNNSLPPAWTILVLAILGFNEFMFLLRNPVYILGLFLAFVLSYAVWLQYDIRAYFRHGTVSGLITVSSSLLPTIMDIVTAIINMSHRKKHSLHRSRRAPPYHAQSLSNQSQQHAEVHYHASPDSPSSVDSSSGGDS
;
A
#
# COMPACT_ATOMS: atom_id res chain seq x y z
N MET A 1 -95.90 -31.99 -9.02
CA MET A 1 -97.01 -32.05 -8.03
C MET A 1 -97.18 -33.47 -7.47
N GLU A 2 -96.44 -34.48 -7.97
CA GLU A 2 -96.75 -35.90 -7.72
C GLU A 2 -96.70 -36.34 -6.25
N THR A 3 -95.84 -35.74 -5.43
CA THR A 3 -95.66 -36.16 -4.04
C THR A 3 -96.78 -35.71 -3.09
N MET A 4 -97.72 -34.86 -3.52
CA MET A 4 -98.70 -34.27 -2.61
C MET A 4 -99.74 -35.26 -2.05
N TYR A 5 -99.87 -36.45 -2.64
CA TYR A 5 -100.78 -37.52 -2.21
C TYR A 5 -100.23 -38.41 -1.07
N PHE A 6 -98.95 -38.27 -0.70
CA PHE A 6 -98.32 -39.06 0.36
C PHE A 6 -98.32 -38.32 1.71
N ASP A 7 -98.25 -39.10 2.79
CA ASP A 7 -98.14 -38.63 4.18
C ASP A 7 -96.91 -37.73 4.43
N GLU A 8 -97.05 -36.75 5.33
CA GLU A 8 -96.01 -35.76 5.69
C GLU A 8 -94.69 -36.42 6.09
N GLY A 9 -94.74 -37.47 6.92
CA GLY A 9 -93.57 -38.22 7.39
C GLY A 9 -92.88 -38.99 6.27
N VAL A 10 -93.67 -39.64 5.41
CA VAL A 10 -93.13 -40.36 4.23
C VAL A 10 -92.47 -39.39 3.26
N ARG A 11 -93.07 -38.20 3.03
CA ARG A 11 -92.53 -37.15 2.16
C ARG A 11 -91.21 -36.57 2.69
N THR A 12 -91.14 -36.30 3.99
CA THR A 12 -89.93 -35.75 4.62
C THR A 12 -88.78 -36.76 4.62
N VAL A 13 -89.03 -38.03 4.98
CA VAL A 13 -88.03 -39.10 4.91
C VAL A 13 -87.52 -39.33 3.49
N LYS A 14 -88.39 -39.39 2.48
CA LYS A 14 -87.95 -39.57 1.09
C LYS A 14 -87.23 -38.36 0.50
N ARG A 15 -87.57 -37.13 0.96
CA ARG A 15 -86.78 -35.93 0.63
C ARG A 15 -85.38 -35.99 1.24
N GLN A 16 -85.25 -36.41 2.50
CA GLN A 16 -83.95 -36.57 3.18
C GLN A 16 -83.09 -37.65 2.52
N GLN A 17 -83.67 -38.80 2.14
CA GLN A 17 -82.96 -39.84 1.40
C GLN A 17 -82.39 -39.28 0.09
N LEU A 18 -83.23 -38.67 -0.75
CA LEU A 18 -82.82 -38.08 -2.02
C LEU A 18 -81.74 -37.00 -1.85
N GLN A 19 -81.85 -36.16 -0.81
CA GLN A 19 -80.84 -35.17 -0.47
C GLN A 19 -79.49 -35.84 -0.14
N SER A 20 -79.48 -36.91 0.64
CA SER A 20 -78.23 -37.64 0.97
C SER A 20 -77.61 -38.33 -0.26
N GLU A 21 -78.43 -38.92 -1.14
CA GLU A 21 -77.94 -39.57 -2.37
C GLU A 21 -77.33 -38.55 -3.33
N ILE A 22 -77.94 -37.35 -3.48
CA ILE A 22 -77.39 -36.25 -4.29
C ILE A 22 -76.08 -35.72 -3.68
N VAL A 23 -76.02 -35.52 -2.36
CA VAL A 23 -74.78 -35.08 -1.68
C VAL A 23 -73.66 -36.10 -1.86
N ASN A 24 -73.94 -37.39 -1.68
CA ASN A 24 -72.96 -38.45 -1.86
C ASN A 24 -72.48 -38.56 -3.32
N HIS A 25 -73.37 -38.36 -4.31
CA HIS A 25 -73.00 -38.39 -5.73
C HIS A 25 -72.22 -37.15 -6.19
N THR A 26 -72.44 -35.99 -5.56
CA THR A 26 -71.73 -34.73 -5.88
C THR A 26 -70.42 -34.57 -5.13
N HIS A 27 -70.20 -35.30 -4.03
CA HIS A 27 -69.00 -35.19 -3.21
C HIS A 27 -67.67 -35.41 -3.97
N PRO A 28 -67.50 -36.41 -4.86
CA PRO A 28 -66.25 -36.58 -5.60
C PRO A 28 -65.95 -35.42 -6.56
N ALA A 29 -67.00 -34.81 -7.14
CA ALA A 29 -66.84 -33.62 -7.97
C ALA A 29 -66.37 -32.42 -7.12
N PHE A 30 -66.95 -32.25 -5.93
CA PHE A 30 -66.49 -31.25 -4.96
C PHE A 30 -65.03 -31.47 -4.54
N GLU A 31 -64.62 -32.70 -4.22
CA GLU A 31 -63.22 -33.03 -3.90
C GLU A 31 -62.26 -32.58 -5.02
N THR A 32 -62.56 -32.90 -6.29
CA THR A 32 -61.70 -32.47 -7.42
C THR A 32 -61.65 -30.94 -7.60
N VAL A 33 -62.73 -30.22 -7.30
CA VAL A 33 -62.74 -28.74 -7.30
C VAL A 33 -61.84 -28.19 -6.19
N ILE A 34 -61.88 -28.79 -5.00
CA ILE A 34 -61.03 -28.40 -3.86
C ILE A 34 -59.55 -28.74 -4.10
N GLU A 35 -59.22 -29.88 -4.71
CA GLU A 35 -57.85 -30.21 -5.10
C GLU A 35 -57.30 -29.24 -6.16
N HIS A 36 -58.14 -28.85 -7.13
CA HIS A 36 -57.76 -27.84 -8.12
C HIS A 36 -57.58 -26.46 -7.48
N LEU A 37 -58.48 -26.05 -6.57
CA LEU A 37 -58.37 -24.80 -5.81
C LEU A 37 -57.08 -24.76 -4.97
N HIS A 38 -56.79 -25.84 -4.25
CA HIS A 38 -55.54 -26.01 -3.49
C HIS A 38 -54.31 -25.85 -4.38
N CYS A 39 -54.25 -26.53 -5.53
CA CYS A 39 -53.14 -26.42 -6.48
C CYS A 39 -53.00 -25.01 -7.05
N THR A 40 -54.11 -24.37 -7.42
CA THR A 40 -54.14 -23.01 -7.98
C THR A 40 -53.65 -21.98 -6.97
N VAL A 41 -54.22 -21.97 -5.76
CA VAL A 41 -53.83 -21.07 -4.67
C VAL A 41 -52.37 -21.30 -4.25
N LEU A 42 -51.91 -22.55 -4.16
CA LEU A 42 -50.51 -22.87 -3.83
C LEU A 42 -49.53 -22.49 -4.95
N SER A 43 -49.94 -22.52 -6.23
CA SER A 43 -49.11 -22.04 -7.34
C SER A 43 -48.98 -20.52 -7.32
N LYS A 44 -50.07 -19.80 -7.02
CA LYS A 44 -50.10 -18.35 -6.88
C LYS A 44 -49.28 -17.89 -5.69
N PHE A 45 -49.43 -18.53 -4.52
CA PHE A 45 -48.60 -18.31 -3.32
C PHE A 45 -47.09 -18.28 -3.64
N LYS A 46 -46.61 -19.26 -4.43
CA LYS A 46 -45.21 -19.37 -4.84
C LYS A 46 -44.79 -18.21 -5.74
N ASN A 47 -45.59 -17.89 -6.75
CA ASN A 47 -45.31 -16.81 -7.70
C ASN A 47 -45.29 -15.45 -7.01
N ASP A 48 -46.30 -15.16 -6.17
CA ASP A 48 -46.42 -13.91 -5.41
C ASP A 48 -45.24 -13.76 -4.44
N LEU A 49 -44.87 -14.83 -3.72
CA LEU A 49 -43.73 -14.82 -2.79
C LEU A 49 -42.40 -14.63 -3.53
N GLU A 50 -42.17 -15.31 -4.65
CA GLU A 50 -40.98 -15.06 -5.49
C GLU A 50 -40.93 -13.63 -6.01
N GLN A 51 -42.08 -13.03 -6.37
CA GLN A 51 -42.14 -11.65 -6.85
C GLN A 51 -41.78 -10.65 -5.75
N LEU A 52 -42.36 -10.77 -4.54
CA LEU A 52 -42.08 -9.86 -3.42
C LEU A 52 -40.60 -9.92 -2.97
N LEU A 53 -40.01 -11.12 -2.99
CA LEU A 53 -38.58 -11.32 -2.71
C LEU A 53 -37.67 -10.72 -3.80
N ARG A 54 -38.12 -10.65 -5.07
CA ARG A 54 -37.39 -9.96 -6.15
C ARG A 54 -37.48 -8.44 -6.05
N SER A 55 -38.54 -7.88 -5.44
CA SER A 55 -38.64 -6.45 -5.13
C SER A 55 -37.87 -6.02 -3.87
N GLY A 56 -37.25 -6.95 -3.14
CA GLY A 56 -36.46 -6.65 -1.95
C GLY A 56 -37.29 -6.36 -0.69
N GLU A 57 -38.49 -6.93 -0.60
CA GLU A 57 -39.24 -6.95 0.66
C GLU A 57 -38.66 -7.96 1.66
N ARG A 58 -38.98 -7.77 2.95
CA ARG A 58 -38.49 -8.61 4.05
C ARG A 58 -39.11 -10.01 4.02
N PHE A 59 -38.27 -11.05 3.98
CA PHE A 59 -38.68 -12.44 3.84
C PHE A 59 -39.85 -12.86 4.73
N ALA A 60 -39.75 -12.69 6.05
CA ALA A 60 -40.80 -13.12 6.97
C ALA A 60 -42.09 -12.28 6.88
N ALA A 61 -42.02 -11.03 6.41
CA ALA A 61 -43.20 -10.19 6.21
C ALA A 61 -43.96 -10.61 4.94
N SER A 62 -43.25 -10.75 3.82
CA SER A 62 -43.85 -11.18 2.54
C SER A 62 -44.38 -12.61 2.61
N ALA A 63 -43.68 -13.54 3.29
CA ALA A 63 -44.17 -14.90 3.50
C ALA A 63 -45.49 -14.95 4.28
N ARG A 64 -45.61 -14.17 5.38
CA ARG A 64 -46.88 -14.03 6.13
C ARG A 64 -47.99 -13.42 5.27
N HIS A 65 -47.68 -12.35 4.54
CA HIS A 65 -48.63 -11.64 3.69
C HIS A 65 -49.21 -12.55 2.59
N CYS A 66 -48.33 -13.26 1.85
CA CYS A 66 -48.74 -14.24 0.86
C CYS A 66 -49.57 -15.37 1.49
N ALA A 67 -49.14 -15.94 2.62
CA ALA A 67 -49.87 -17.04 3.27
C ALA A 67 -51.26 -16.60 3.76
N GLN A 68 -51.40 -15.38 4.28
CA GLN A 68 -52.68 -14.81 4.67
C GLN A 68 -53.58 -14.53 3.46
N SER A 69 -53.04 -13.94 2.39
CA SER A 69 -53.78 -13.69 1.13
C SER A 69 -54.30 -15.00 0.52
N SER A 70 -53.43 -15.99 0.36
CA SER A 70 -53.78 -17.33 -0.14
C SER A 70 -54.80 -18.05 0.74
N SER A 71 -54.73 -17.88 2.07
CA SER A 71 -55.75 -18.42 2.98
C SER A 71 -57.13 -17.78 2.75
N VAL A 72 -57.20 -16.46 2.56
CA VAL A 72 -58.47 -15.74 2.28
C VAL A 72 -59.05 -16.14 0.92
N GLU A 73 -58.20 -16.35 -0.08
CA GLU A 73 -58.60 -16.80 -1.42
C GLU A 73 -59.11 -18.24 -1.43
N PHE A 74 -58.48 -19.14 -0.68
CA PHE A 74 -58.98 -20.51 -0.48
C PHE A 74 -60.33 -20.52 0.26
N GLU A 75 -60.48 -19.72 1.32
CA GLU A 75 -61.73 -19.56 2.06
C GLU A 75 -62.85 -18.88 1.22
N ALA A 76 -62.51 -18.11 0.19
CA ALA A 76 -63.48 -17.64 -0.80
C ALA A 76 -63.92 -18.79 -1.73
N GLY A 77 -62.98 -19.44 -2.42
CA GLY A 77 -63.28 -20.54 -3.34
C GLY A 77 -64.01 -21.72 -2.68
N TRP A 78 -63.71 -22.02 -1.41
CA TRP A 78 -64.46 -23.03 -0.64
C TRP A 78 -65.92 -22.64 -0.44
N ARG A 79 -66.20 -21.38 -0.06
CA ARG A 79 -67.57 -20.89 0.16
C ARG A 79 -68.39 -20.81 -1.12
N ASP A 80 -67.75 -20.61 -2.27
CA ASP A 80 -68.41 -20.64 -3.58
C ASP A 80 -68.69 -22.08 -4.06
N ALA A 81 -67.89 -23.06 -3.61
CA ALA A 81 -68.04 -24.48 -3.98
C ALA A 81 -68.95 -25.30 -3.04
N VAL A 82 -69.16 -24.88 -1.79
CA VAL A 82 -69.87 -25.68 -0.77
C VAL A 82 -71.39 -25.68 -0.94
N VAL A 83 -72.00 -26.87 -0.89
CA VAL A 83 -73.46 -27.03 -1.00
C VAL A 83 -74.13 -26.79 0.36
N LYS A 84 -75.08 -25.84 0.44
CA LYS A 84 -75.83 -25.43 1.66
C LYS A 84 -76.62 -26.54 2.39
N HIS A 85 -76.56 -27.78 1.91
CA HIS A 85 -77.30 -28.95 2.38
C HIS A 85 -76.38 -30.16 2.66
N ALA A 86 -75.06 -29.95 2.60
CA ALA A 86 -74.03 -30.92 2.92
C ALA A 86 -73.18 -30.40 4.10
N ASP A 87 -72.84 -31.29 5.03
CA ASP A 87 -71.98 -31.00 6.18
C ASP A 87 -70.53 -31.38 5.83
N TRP A 88 -69.94 -30.64 4.87
CA TRP A 88 -68.60 -30.89 4.36
C TRP A 88 -67.56 -30.04 5.09
N ASP A 89 -66.62 -30.69 5.78
CA ASP A 89 -65.60 -30.01 6.60
C ASP A 89 -64.41 -29.48 5.77
N ALA A 90 -64.07 -28.22 5.98
CA ALA A 90 -62.93 -27.54 5.40
C ALA A 90 -61.59 -27.83 6.10
N THR A 91 -61.58 -28.28 7.37
CA THR A 91 -60.35 -28.28 8.19
C THR A 91 -59.22 -29.08 7.56
N ASN A 92 -59.50 -30.28 7.04
CA ASN A 92 -58.50 -31.16 6.43
C ASN A 92 -57.83 -30.49 5.21
N SER A 93 -58.62 -29.93 4.30
CA SER A 93 -58.11 -29.30 3.07
C SER A 93 -57.40 -27.97 3.35
N ARG A 94 -57.88 -27.20 4.34
CA ARG A 94 -57.20 -25.99 4.84
C ARG A 94 -55.86 -26.33 5.50
N ASN A 95 -55.80 -27.37 6.33
CA ASN A 95 -54.58 -27.82 7.00
C ASN A 95 -53.55 -28.33 5.98
N LYS A 96 -53.98 -29.08 4.95
CA LYS A 96 -53.14 -29.49 3.81
C LYS A 96 -52.54 -28.30 3.07
N LEU A 97 -53.34 -27.25 2.80
CA LEU A 97 -52.85 -26.03 2.15
C LEU A 97 -51.83 -25.30 3.03
N GLN A 98 -52.15 -25.09 4.30
CA GLN A 98 -51.26 -24.43 5.25
C GLN A 98 -49.93 -25.18 5.40
N GLN A 99 -49.97 -26.50 5.60
CA GLN A 99 -48.76 -27.34 5.64
C GLN A 99 -47.94 -27.25 4.34
N SER A 100 -48.61 -27.21 3.18
CA SER A 100 -47.93 -27.06 1.88
C SER A 100 -47.25 -25.70 1.71
N MET A 101 -47.86 -24.61 2.20
CA MET A 101 -47.26 -23.28 2.22
C MET A 101 -46.10 -23.19 3.23
N GLU A 102 -46.25 -23.76 4.42
CA GLU A 102 -45.21 -23.80 5.46
C GLU A 102 -43.98 -24.59 5.01
N VAL A 103 -44.16 -25.78 4.43
CA VAL A 103 -43.07 -26.59 3.87
C VAL A 103 -42.34 -25.84 2.75
N HIS A 104 -43.06 -25.21 1.82
CA HIS A 104 -42.42 -24.42 0.76
C HIS A 104 -41.65 -23.22 1.34
N THR A 105 -42.23 -22.51 2.31
CA THR A 105 -41.58 -21.39 3.00
C THR A 105 -40.31 -21.83 3.75
N ALA A 106 -40.33 -23.00 4.38
CA ALA A 106 -39.17 -23.57 5.06
C ALA A 106 -38.03 -23.92 4.07
N CYS A 107 -38.34 -24.58 2.95
CA CYS A 107 -37.37 -24.87 1.90
C CYS A 107 -36.76 -23.59 1.30
N LEU A 108 -37.61 -22.59 1.02
CA LEU A 108 -37.17 -21.30 0.46
C LEU A 108 -36.32 -20.50 1.46
N ARG A 109 -36.66 -20.54 2.76
CA ARG A 109 -35.86 -19.95 3.84
C ARG A 109 -34.46 -20.57 3.86
N ILE A 110 -34.34 -21.90 3.85
CA ILE A 110 -33.04 -22.59 3.86
C ILE A 110 -32.19 -22.17 2.66
N ALA A 111 -32.75 -22.22 1.44
CA ALA A 111 -32.03 -21.83 0.23
C ALA A 111 -31.54 -20.36 0.27
N LYS A 112 -32.35 -19.44 0.81
CA LYS A 112 -31.97 -18.02 0.96
C LYS A 112 -30.93 -17.80 2.06
N LEU A 113 -30.98 -18.58 3.15
CA LEU A 113 -29.95 -18.55 4.19
C LEU A 113 -28.59 -19.05 3.68
N ASP A 114 -28.56 -20.09 2.84
CA ASP A 114 -27.32 -20.57 2.23
C ASP A 114 -26.75 -19.57 1.20
N GLU A 115 -27.60 -18.90 0.42
CA GLU A 115 -27.21 -17.79 -0.47
C GLU A 115 -26.62 -16.60 0.31
N LEU A 116 -27.25 -16.23 1.44
CA LEU A 116 -26.78 -15.20 2.36
C LEU A 116 -25.44 -15.59 2.98
N LYS A 117 -25.34 -16.81 3.51
CA LYS A 117 -24.15 -17.40 4.13
C LYS A 117 -22.97 -17.47 3.14
N ALA A 118 -23.22 -17.85 1.89
CA ALA A 118 -22.23 -17.82 0.81
C ALA A 118 -21.79 -16.38 0.48
N THR A 119 -22.73 -15.44 0.37
CA THR A 119 -22.46 -14.02 0.08
C THR A 119 -21.60 -13.37 1.17
N TYR A 120 -21.91 -13.61 2.43
CA TYR A 120 -21.13 -13.09 3.56
C TYR A 120 -19.75 -13.74 3.67
N LYS A 121 -19.66 -15.08 3.56
CA LYS A 121 -18.38 -15.82 3.63
C LYS A 121 -17.45 -15.49 2.44
N VAL A 122 -17.95 -15.51 1.21
CA VAL A 122 -17.12 -15.42 -0.01
C VAL A 122 -16.92 -13.98 -0.49
N LYS A 123 -17.93 -13.11 -0.43
CA LYS A 123 -17.83 -11.75 -0.97
C LYS A 123 -17.39 -10.73 0.09
N LYS A 124 -18.13 -10.61 1.20
CA LYS A 124 -17.81 -9.58 2.21
C LYS A 124 -16.50 -9.90 2.98
N LEU A 125 -16.38 -11.13 3.47
CA LEU A 125 -15.32 -11.51 4.41
C LEU A 125 -13.96 -11.78 3.73
N LEU A 126 -13.96 -12.40 2.54
CA LEU A 126 -12.73 -12.64 1.79
C LEU A 126 -12.12 -11.33 1.28
N ASP A 127 -12.91 -10.45 0.65
CA ASP A 127 -12.41 -9.19 0.08
C ASP A 127 -11.87 -8.26 1.18
N ALA A 128 -12.58 -8.14 2.31
CA ALA A 128 -12.17 -7.30 3.44
C ALA A 128 -10.90 -7.79 4.16
N LEU A 129 -10.68 -9.10 4.25
CA LEU A 129 -9.52 -9.66 4.97
C LEU A 129 -8.33 -9.99 4.07
N SER A 130 -8.55 -10.49 2.85
CA SER A 130 -7.49 -11.04 1.98
C SER A 130 -6.40 -10.02 1.63
N GLY A 131 -6.79 -8.90 1.01
CA GLY A 131 -5.84 -7.88 0.56
C GLY A 131 -5.06 -7.22 1.71
N PRO A 132 -5.75 -6.73 2.76
CA PRO A 132 -5.06 -6.10 3.89
C PRO A 132 -4.18 -7.07 4.69
N VAL A 133 -4.58 -8.34 4.90
CA VAL A 133 -3.71 -9.34 5.54
C VAL A 133 -2.46 -9.60 4.69
N GLN A 134 -2.60 -9.72 3.36
CA GLN A 134 -1.47 -9.88 2.46
C GLN A 134 -0.48 -8.71 2.58
N SER A 135 -0.95 -7.47 2.47
CA SER A 135 -0.10 -6.27 2.56
C SER A 135 0.61 -6.14 3.92
N ILE A 136 -0.08 -6.46 5.03
CA ILE A 136 0.53 -6.42 6.37
C ILE A 136 1.60 -7.53 6.54
N LEU A 137 1.44 -8.70 5.91
CA LEU A 137 2.44 -9.76 5.91
C LEU A 137 3.63 -9.44 4.99
N GLU A 138 3.40 -8.86 3.80
CA GLU A 138 4.46 -8.33 2.91
C GLU A 138 5.34 -7.29 3.60
N THR A 139 4.74 -6.51 4.51
CA THR A 139 5.44 -5.49 5.29
C THR A 139 6.46 -6.11 6.26
N GLY A 140 6.11 -7.24 6.90
CA GLY A 140 7.05 -8.02 7.71
C GLY A 140 7.51 -7.35 9.02
N GLU A 141 6.73 -6.39 9.51
CA GLU A 141 7.01 -5.70 10.77
C GLU A 141 6.73 -6.61 11.98
N ARG A 142 7.40 -6.32 13.10
CA ARG A 142 7.16 -7.03 14.37
C ARG A 142 5.70 -6.93 14.82
N ASP A 143 5.05 -5.81 14.52
CA ASP A 143 3.66 -5.54 14.89
C ASP A 143 2.65 -5.99 13.80
N SER A 144 3.09 -6.64 12.71
CA SER A 144 2.21 -7.12 11.64
C SER A 144 1.07 -7.99 12.19
N TRP A 145 1.34 -8.91 13.13
CA TRP A 145 0.29 -9.71 13.75
C TRP A 145 -0.63 -8.90 14.67
N ALA A 146 -0.13 -7.88 15.37
CA ALA A 146 -0.97 -6.98 16.17
C ALA A 146 -1.89 -6.12 15.28
N SER A 147 -1.42 -5.71 14.10
CA SER A 147 -2.22 -5.04 13.07
C SER A 147 -3.27 -5.98 12.45
N ILE A 148 -2.89 -7.23 12.12
CA ILE A 148 -3.83 -8.26 11.64
C ILE A 148 -4.92 -8.54 12.68
N ARG A 149 -4.59 -8.65 13.99
CA ARG A 149 -5.61 -8.83 15.04
C ARG A 149 -6.57 -7.65 15.16
N ARG A 150 -6.08 -6.41 15.02
CA ARG A 150 -6.92 -5.20 15.04
C ARG A 150 -7.88 -5.14 13.84
N LEU A 151 -7.36 -5.42 12.63
CA LEU A 151 -8.16 -5.55 11.41
C LEU A 151 -9.19 -6.68 11.55
N TYR A 152 -8.75 -7.89 11.86
CA TYR A 152 -9.59 -9.08 12.02
C TYR A 152 -10.74 -8.81 12.97
N ARG A 153 -10.47 -8.22 14.15
CA ARG A 153 -11.53 -7.88 15.11
C ARG A 153 -12.49 -6.82 14.54
N ARG A 154 -11.99 -5.75 13.93
CA ARG A 154 -12.86 -4.69 13.36
C ARG A 154 -13.79 -5.26 12.28
N GLU A 155 -13.21 -5.89 11.26
CA GLU A 155 -13.99 -6.34 10.10
C GLU A 155 -14.88 -7.53 10.43
N THR A 156 -14.41 -8.48 11.25
CA THR A 156 -15.23 -9.65 11.62
C THR A 156 -16.42 -9.25 12.48
N GLU A 157 -16.27 -8.38 13.49
CA GLU A 157 -17.42 -7.93 14.30
C GLU A 157 -18.38 -7.04 13.48
N HIS A 158 -17.87 -6.16 12.60
CA HIS A 158 -18.71 -5.36 11.69
C HIS A 158 -19.53 -6.23 10.71
N ILE A 159 -18.89 -7.25 10.12
CA ILE A 159 -19.54 -8.20 9.22
C ILE A 159 -20.53 -9.09 9.98
N ILE A 160 -20.22 -9.51 11.21
CA ILE A 160 -21.12 -10.27 12.09
C ILE A 160 -22.36 -9.45 12.47
N LEU A 161 -22.21 -8.17 12.83
CA LEU A 161 -23.35 -7.29 13.12
C LEU A 161 -24.27 -7.17 11.90
N THR A 162 -23.70 -6.80 10.74
CA THR A 162 -24.47 -6.69 9.49
C THR A 162 -25.14 -8.01 9.08
N PHE A 163 -24.49 -9.15 9.36
CA PHE A 163 -25.05 -10.49 9.13
C PHE A 163 -26.19 -10.80 10.10
N SER A 164 -26.04 -10.50 11.39
CA SER A 164 -27.08 -10.66 12.42
C SER A 164 -28.32 -9.82 12.11
N ASP A 165 -28.14 -8.58 11.67
CA ASP A 165 -29.22 -7.72 11.21
C ASP A 165 -29.94 -8.35 9.99
N SER A 166 -29.18 -8.94 9.06
CA SER A 166 -29.73 -9.67 7.90
C SER A 166 -30.46 -10.96 8.31
N LEU A 167 -29.98 -11.68 9.32
CA LEU A 167 -30.62 -12.91 9.83
C LEU A 167 -31.94 -12.62 10.56
N SER A 168 -32.08 -11.44 11.18
CA SER A 168 -33.31 -11.05 11.89
C SER A 168 -34.55 -11.06 10.98
N GLU A 169 -34.37 -10.84 9.67
CA GLU A 169 -35.42 -10.83 8.66
C GLU A 169 -36.09 -12.19 8.42
N TYR A 170 -35.40 -13.28 8.74
CA TYR A 170 -35.85 -14.65 8.47
C TYR A 170 -36.57 -15.31 9.66
N GLU A 171 -36.57 -14.64 10.83
CA GLU A 171 -37.17 -15.09 12.10
C GLU A 171 -36.71 -16.50 12.49
N LEU A 172 -35.39 -16.66 12.64
CA LEU A 172 -34.77 -17.92 13.03
C LEU A 172 -34.84 -18.16 14.54
N ASP A 173 -34.68 -19.42 14.94
CA ASP A 173 -34.42 -19.74 16.33
C ASP A 173 -33.08 -19.14 16.81
N GLN A 174 -33.01 -18.85 18.11
CA GLN A 174 -31.85 -18.24 18.74
C GLN A 174 -30.61 -19.15 18.71
N THR A 175 -30.77 -20.48 18.69
CA THR A 175 -29.65 -21.42 18.58
C THR A 175 -29.07 -21.44 17.17
N THR A 176 -29.91 -21.52 16.13
CA THR A 176 -29.49 -21.55 14.73
C THR A 176 -28.80 -20.25 14.32
N SER A 177 -29.30 -19.09 14.75
CA SER A 177 -28.66 -17.81 14.47
C SER A 177 -27.27 -17.69 15.12
N VAL A 178 -27.10 -18.17 16.35
CA VAL A 178 -25.79 -18.23 17.03
C VAL A 178 -24.84 -19.21 16.33
N GLU A 179 -25.31 -20.38 15.90
CA GLU A 179 -24.51 -21.36 15.15
C GLU A 179 -23.98 -20.77 13.82
N MET A 180 -24.86 -20.11 13.04
CA MET A 180 -24.46 -19.46 11.78
C MET A 180 -23.44 -18.32 11.99
N VAL A 181 -23.52 -17.59 13.11
CA VAL A 181 -22.53 -16.56 13.48
C VAL A 181 -21.19 -17.19 13.89
N LEU A 182 -21.20 -18.30 14.62
CA LEU A 182 -19.98 -19.04 14.98
C LEU A 182 -19.30 -19.63 13.73
N GLU A 183 -20.06 -20.22 12.81
CA GLU A 183 -19.57 -20.66 11.50
C GLU A 183 -18.90 -19.54 10.70
N LEU A 184 -19.46 -18.32 10.74
CA LEU A 184 -18.90 -17.16 10.03
C LEU A 184 -17.59 -16.70 10.68
N ARG A 185 -17.50 -16.73 12.02
CA ARG A 185 -16.28 -16.39 12.78
C ARG A 185 -15.15 -17.39 12.55
N GLU A 186 -15.45 -18.69 12.54
CA GLU A 186 -14.47 -19.72 12.18
C GLU A 186 -14.07 -19.64 10.70
N HIS A 187 -14.99 -19.25 9.80
CA HIS A 187 -14.62 -18.97 8.40
C HIS A 187 -13.69 -17.76 8.26
N ALA A 188 -13.88 -16.72 9.09
CA ALA A 188 -12.98 -15.56 9.15
C ALA A 188 -11.57 -16.00 9.60
N LYS A 189 -11.48 -16.78 10.67
CA LYS A 189 -10.22 -17.37 11.16
C LYS A 189 -9.55 -18.23 10.08
N CYS A 190 -10.29 -19.14 9.47
CA CYS A 190 -9.80 -19.98 8.36
C CYS A 190 -9.27 -19.15 7.18
N THR A 191 -9.92 -18.03 6.85
CA THR A 191 -9.52 -17.14 5.76
C THR A 191 -8.17 -16.48 6.04
N VAL A 192 -7.98 -15.94 7.26
CA VAL A 192 -6.68 -15.36 7.68
C VAL A 192 -5.58 -16.43 7.69
N VAL A 193 -5.85 -17.63 8.23
CA VAL A 193 -4.89 -18.75 8.26
C VAL A 193 -4.52 -19.19 6.83
N LYS A 194 -5.49 -19.30 5.92
CA LYS A 194 -5.23 -19.65 4.51
C LYS A 194 -4.33 -18.61 3.84
N LYS A 195 -4.64 -17.32 3.99
CA LYS A 195 -3.82 -16.23 3.41
C LYS A 195 -2.41 -16.17 3.99
N ALA A 196 -2.27 -16.43 5.29
CA ALA A 196 -0.96 -16.55 5.93
C ALA A 196 -0.14 -17.75 5.38
N ARG A 197 -0.79 -18.88 5.06
CA ARG A 197 -0.13 -20.03 4.40
C ARG A 197 0.26 -19.73 2.95
N GLU A 198 -0.57 -19.01 2.20
CA GLU A 198 -0.26 -18.57 0.82
C GLU A 198 0.99 -17.68 0.79
N GLU A 199 1.10 -16.68 1.68
CA GLU A 199 2.29 -15.83 1.77
C GLU A 199 3.52 -16.53 2.36
N ALA A 200 3.33 -17.42 3.34
CA ALA A 200 4.42 -18.26 3.88
C ALA A 200 5.03 -19.19 2.81
N GLY A 201 4.25 -19.63 1.81
CA GLY A 201 4.76 -20.37 0.66
C GLY A 201 5.68 -19.53 -0.25
N ASN A 202 5.39 -18.24 -0.40
CA ASN A 202 6.16 -17.30 -1.23
C ASN A 202 7.39 -16.70 -0.51
N ILE A 203 7.65 -17.09 0.74
CA ILE A 203 8.53 -16.36 1.64
C ILE A 203 9.96 -16.15 1.14
N LEU A 204 10.54 -17.11 0.41
CA LEU A 204 11.91 -16.98 -0.12
C LEU A 204 12.03 -15.75 -1.05
N ILE A 205 11.01 -15.52 -1.89
CA ILE A 205 10.96 -14.37 -2.80
C ILE A 205 10.82 -13.07 -2.00
N ARG A 206 9.93 -13.06 -1.00
CA ARG A 206 9.72 -11.91 -0.11
C ARG A 206 10.99 -11.56 0.70
N MET A 207 11.70 -12.58 1.21
CA MET A 207 12.98 -12.45 1.91
C MET A 207 14.08 -11.90 1.01
N LYS A 208 14.19 -12.40 -0.23
CA LYS A 208 15.15 -11.86 -1.23
C LYS A 208 14.82 -10.41 -1.57
N GLY A 209 13.55 -10.07 -1.76
CA GLY A 209 13.10 -8.69 -1.95
C GLY A 209 13.55 -7.78 -0.80
N ARG A 210 13.22 -8.15 0.45
CA ARG A 210 13.65 -7.39 1.64
C ARG A 210 15.17 -7.29 1.77
N PHE A 211 15.89 -8.38 1.57
CA PHE A 211 17.36 -8.40 1.59
C PHE A 211 17.95 -7.43 0.56
N SER A 212 17.51 -7.51 -0.70
CA SER A 212 17.95 -6.59 -1.75
C SER A 212 17.61 -5.14 -1.40
N THR A 213 16.40 -4.84 -0.89
CA THR A 213 16.06 -3.45 -0.51
C THR A 213 16.99 -2.88 0.54
N VAL A 214 17.39 -3.65 1.56
CA VAL A 214 18.29 -3.18 2.63
C VAL A 214 19.76 -3.16 2.18
N LEU A 215 20.17 -4.06 1.28
CA LEU A 215 21.54 -4.08 0.74
C LEU A 215 21.78 -2.96 -0.27
N SER A 216 20.84 -2.72 -1.20
CA SER A 216 21.04 -1.83 -2.35
C SER A 216 20.54 -0.40 -2.15
N HIS A 217 19.94 -0.05 -1.00
CA HIS A 217 19.50 1.31 -0.69
C HIS A 217 20.06 1.77 0.67
N ASP A 218 20.02 3.08 0.90
CA ASP A 218 20.23 3.66 2.21
C ASP A 218 18.91 4.00 2.92
N LYS A 219 19.01 4.51 4.15
CA LYS A 219 17.87 4.79 5.05
C LYS A 219 16.80 5.68 4.43
N ASP A 220 17.20 6.58 3.53
CA ASP A 220 16.32 7.48 2.78
C ASP A 220 15.79 6.86 1.47
N LEU A 221 15.88 5.53 1.33
CA LEU A 221 15.48 4.71 0.17
C LEU A 221 16.19 5.05 -1.15
N MET A 222 17.24 5.86 -1.12
CA MET A 222 18.09 6.14 -2.28
C MET A 222 19.04 4.96 -2.57
N PRO A 223 19.35 4.63 -3.84
CA PRO A 223 20.30 3.57 -4.18
C PRO A 223 21.68 3.80 -3.54
N ARG A 224 22.21 2.78 -2.85
CA ARG A 224 23.50 2.88 -2.12
C ARG A 224 24.68 2.89 -3.09
N THR A 225 25.56 3.87 -2.92
CA THR A 225 26.88 3.90 -3.56
C THR A 225 27.92 3.37 -2.56
N TRP A 226 28.62 2.29 -2.91
CA TRP A 226 29.56 1.60 -2.03
C TRP A 226 30.79 2.46 -1.71
N MET A 227 30.76 3.19 -0.59
CA MET A 227 31.88 4.04 -0.18
C MET A 227 32.98 3.23 0.50
N ALA A 228 34.23 3.71 0.42
CA ALA A 228 35.41 3.00 0.92
C ALA A 228 35.50 2.88 2.47
N ASN A 229 34.52 3.43 3.20
CA ASN A 229 34.42 3.46 4.66
C ASN A 229 33.20 2.69 5.23
N GLU A 230 32.32 2.13 4.39
CA GLU A 230 31.15 1.36 4.84
C GLU A 230 31.53 -0.08 5.24
N ASP A 231 30.93 -0.61 6.30
CA ASP A 231 31.08 -2.03 6.65
C ASP A 231 29.99 -2.87 5.95
N ILE A 232 30.36 -3.47 4.81
CA ILE A 232 29.48 -4.37 4.05
C ILE A 232 29.08 -5.61 4.87
N HIS A 233 29.90 -6.08 5.81
CA HIS A 233 29.52 -7.20 6.69
C HIS A 233 28.45 -6.79 7.70
N ALA A 234 28.52 -5.56 8.25
CA ALA A 234 27.45 -5.01 9.09
C ALA A 234 26.14 -4.83 8.30
N ILE A 235 26.19 -4.20 7.12
CA ILE A 235 25.01 -4.00 6.25
C ILE A 235 24.42 -5.36 5.82
N THR A 236 25.26 -6.32 5.45
CA THR A 236 24.83 -7.68 5.10
C THR A 236 24.21 -8.41 6.30
N ARG A 237 24.71 -8.19 7.53
CA ARG A 237 24.13 -8.76 8.75
C ARG A 237 22.77 -8.12 9.05
N GLU A 238 22.61 -6.81 8.86
CA GLU A 238 21.32 -6.12 9.02
C GLU A 238 20.29 -6.58 7.98
N ALA A 239 20.66 -6.65 6.70
CA ALA A 239 19.80 -7.17 5.64
C ALA A 239 19.39 -8.65 5.88
N ARG A 240 20.32 -9.48 6.37
CA ARG A 240 20.05 -10.88 6.79
C ARG A 240 19.11 -10.95 8.01
N LEU A 241 19.27 -10.04 8.97
CA LEU A 241 18.41 -9.94 10.15
C LEU A 241 16.99 -9.48 9.78
N ALA A 242 16.85 -8.53 8.84
CA ALA A 242 15.56 -8.12 8.31
C ALA A 242 14.83 -9.28 7.60
N ALA A 243 15.54 -10.08 6.79
CA ALA A 243 14.99 -11.28 6.17
C ALA A 243 14.58 -12.36 7.20
N LEU A 244 15.34 -12.54 8.29
CA LEU A 244 14.95 -13.45 9.38
C LEU A 244 13.75 -12.96 10.20
N ARG A 245 13.56 -11.64 10.38
CA ARG A 245 12.35 -11.10 11.00
C ARG A 245 11.10 -11.41 10.17
N LEU A 246 11.18 -11.28 8.84
CA LEU A 246 10.09 -11.71 7.96
C LEU A 246 9.80 -13.21 8.12
N MET A 247 10.84 -14.05 8.23
CA MET A 247 10.70 -15.48 8.54
C MET A 247 10.03 -15.73 9.90
N SER A 248 10.38 -14.98 10.96
CA SER A 248 9.77 -15.13 12.28
C SER A 248 8.30 -14.69 12.30
N VAL A 249 7.93 -13.67 11.51
CA VAL A 249 6.53 -13.26 11.31
C VAL A 249 5.73 -14.34 10.59
N MET A 250 6.25 -14.90 9.49
CA MET A 250 5.52 -15.88 8.65
C MET A 250 5.65 -17.35 9.11
N ALA A 251 6.41 -17.67 10.15
CA ALA A 251 6.56 -19.05 10.64
C ALA A 251 5.32 -19.60 11.37
N ALA A 252 4.52 -18.75 12.02
CA ALA A 252 3.35 -19.14 12.79
C ALA A 252 2.28 -18.03 12.86
N VAL A 253 1.01 -18.44 12.98
CA VAL A 253 -0.16 -17.57 13.18
C VAL A 253 -0.24 -17.11 14.64
N ARG A 254 -0.32 -15.80 14.88
CA ARG A 254 -0.34 -15.20 16.23
C ARG A 254 -1.66 -14.49 16.57
N LEU A 255 -2.79 -15.11 16.22
CA LEU A 255 -4.13 -14.56 16.47
C LEU A 255 -4.49 -14.51 17.97
N ASP A 256 -4.04 -15.49 18.77
CA ASP A 256 -4.42 -15.67 20.18
C ASP A 256 -3.59 -14.84 21.18
N ASP A 257 -2.63 -14.04 20.70
CA ASP A 257 -1.67 -13.24 21.50
C ASP A 257 -0.84 -14.02 22.55
N LYS A 258 -0.68 -15.32 22.33
CA LYS A 258 0.25 -16.17 23.08
C LYS A 258 1.69 -15.78 22.73
N PRO A 259 2.59 -15.56 23.71
CA PRO A 259 3.99 -15.27 23.43
C PRO A 259 4.70 -16.49 22.85
N ASP A 260 5.60 -16.27 21.90
CA ASP A 260 6.38 -17.33 21.25
C ASP A 260 7.89 -17.02 21.24
N LYS A 261 8.70 -18.07 21.10
CA LYS A 261 10.17 -17.98 21.12
C LYS A 261 10.80 -18.05 19.73
N ILE A 262 10.00 -18.00 18.65
CA ILE A 262 10.44 -18.30 17.28
C ILE A 262 11.49 -17.30 16.79
N ASP A 263 11.27 -15.99 16.99
CA ASP A 263 12.23 -14.96 16.57
C ASP A 263 13.60 -15.17 17.20
N ARG A 264 13.65 -15.39 18.53
CA ARG A 264 14.91 -15.65 19.25
C ARG A 264 15.60 -16.93 18.78
N ALA A 265 14.84 -18.02 18.60
CA ALA A 265 15.37 -19.30 18.11
C ALA A 265 15.96 -19.18 16.69
N LEU A 266 15.27 -18.49 15.78
CA LEU A 266 15.77 -18.23 14.42
C LEU A 266 17.04 -17.37 14.44
N MET A 267 17.07 -16.27 15.19
CA MET A 267 18.24 -15.38 15.23
C MET A 267 19.49 -16.09 15.78
N VAL A 268 19.35 -16.81 16.91
CA VAL A 268 20.45 -17.53 17.55
C VAL A 268 20.99 -18.65 16.65
N SER A 269 20.12 -19.45 16.03
CA SER A 269 20.55 -20.62 15.24
C SER A 269 20.95 -20.32 13.79
N LEU A 270 20.49 -19.21 13.19
CA LEU A 270 20.66 -18.94 11.76
C LEU A 270 21.57 -17.75 11.43
N LEU A 271 21.58 -16.70 12.27
CA LEU A 271 22.38 -15.50 12.06
C LEU A 271 23.79 -15.67 12.66
N ASP A 272 23.87 -15.96 13.95
CA ASP A 272 25.12 -16.00 14.73
C ASP A 272 25.77 -17.39 14.75
N GLY A 273 25.72 -18.08 13.60
CA GLY A 273 26.04 -19.50 13.41
C GLY A 273 27.52 -19.89 13.51
N GLY A 274 28.20 -19.51 14.59
CA GLY A 274 29.53 -20.02 14.97
C GLY A 274 29.44 -21.01 16.15
N PRO A 275 30.23 -22.10 16.17
CA PRO A 275 30.12 -23.17 17.18
C PRO A 275 30.44 -22.74 18.62
N LEU A 276 30.95 -21.52 18.83
CA LEU A 276 31.22 -20.95 20.15
C LEU A 276 29.98 -20.33 20.82
N CYS A 277 28.91 -20.01 20.08
CA CYS A 277 27.73 -19.33 20.65
C CYS A 277 26.85 -20.25 21.52
N TRP A 278 26.83 -21.56 21.23
CA TRP A 278 26.04 -22.55 21.98
C TRP A 278 26.33 -22.54 23.48
N LYS A 279 27.58 -22.24 23.88
CA LYS A 279 27.99 -22.15 25.29
C LYS A 279 27.40 -20.95 26.05
N ARG A 280 26.63 -20.07 25.40
CA ARG A 280 26.08 -18.83 25.99
C ARG A 280 24.55 -18.83 26.08
N SER A 281 23.85 -19.70 25.35
CA SER A 281 22.40 -19.84 25.37
C SER A 281 21.95 -20.98 26.30
N ILE A 282 21.92 -20.71 27.61
CA ILE A 282 21.53 -21.68 28.66
C ILE A 282 20.05 -22.14 28.53
N GLU A 283 19.23 -21.39 27.79
CA GLU A 283 17.77 -21.53 27.69
C GLU A 283 17.28 -22.65 26.74
N PHE A 284 18.13 -23.15 25.83
CA PHE A 284 17.77 -24.21 24.88
C PHE A 284 18.66 -25.46 25.05
N THR A 285 18.05 -26.58 25.44
CA THR A 285 18.75 -27.85 25.71
C THR A 285 19.07 -28.68 24.46
N SER A 286 18.49 -28.33 23.31
CA SER A 286 18.51 -29.07 22.04
C SER A 286 18.46 -28.08 20.87
N ASP A 287 18.81 -28.51 19.64
CA ASP A 287 18.74 -27.63 18.46
C ASP A 287 17.27 -27.27 18.18
N PRO A 288 16.85 -26.00 18.34
CA PRO A 288 15.45 -25.62 18.19
C PRO A 288 14.96 -25.77 16.75
N LEU A 289 15.87 -25.93 15.79
CA LEU A 289 15.59 -26.16 14.37
C LEU A 289 15.79 -27.63 13.94
N ALA A 290 15.97 -28.55 14.88
CA ALA A 290 15.91 -30.00 14.64
C ALA A 290 14.52 -30.60 14.94
N SER A 291 13.64 -29.86 15.63
CA SER A 291 12.25 -30.26 15.85
C SER A 291 11.40 -30.12 14.58
N THR A 292 10.40 -30.99 14.43
CA THR A 292 9.36 -30.87 13.40
C THR A 292 8.30 -29.83 13.75
N THR A 293 8.17 -29.47 15.03
CA THR A 293 7.17 -28.52 15.56
C THR A 293 7.84 -27.43 16.41
N TRP A 294 7.23 -26.24 16.45
CA TRP A 294 7.68 -25.16 17.32
C TRP A 294 7.27 -25.41 18.76
N GLN A 295 8.18 -25.10 19.70
CA GLN A 295 7.84 -25.05 21.12
C GLN A 295 6.81 -23.94 21.37
N GLU A 296 5.83 -24.20 22.23
CA GLU A 296 4.75 -23.27 22.63
C GLU A 296 3.72 -22.89 21.52
N VAL A 297 3.75 -23.51 20.32
CA VAL A 297 2.80 -23.23 19.22
C VAL A 297 2.03 -24.48 18.77
N SER A 298 0.75 -24.31 18.42
CA SER A 298 -0.12 -25.38 17.91
C SER A 298 0.31 -25.86 16.51
N PRO A 299 0.18 -27.17 16.19
CA PRO A 299 0.36 -27.66 14.82
C PRO A 299 -0.60 -27.04 13.80
N GLN A 300 -1.78 -26.54 14.22
CA GLN A 300 -2.74 -25.88 13.32
C GLN A 300 -2.28 -24.47 12.92
N ASP A 301 -1.67 -23.75 13.88
CA ASP A 301 -1.18 -22.37 13.73
C ASP A 301 0.24 -22.31 13.16
N THR A 302 0.93 -23.44 13.03
CA THR A 302 2.24 -23.54 12.38
C THR A 302 2.10 -23.35 10.86
N LEU A 303 2.87 -22.41 10.30
CA LEU A 303 2.87 -22.10 8.86
C LEU A 303 4.12 -22.68 8.17
N ILE A 304 5.28 -22.57 8.83
CA ILE A 304 6.57 -23.08 8.36
C ILE A 304 7.21 -23.86 9.51
N THR A 305 7.58 -25.12 9.28
CA THR A 305 8.26 -25.95 10.29
C THR A 305 9.70 -25.48 10.53
N PRO A 306 10.31 -25.76 11.71
CA PRO A 306 11.69 -25.36 11.98
C PRO A 306 12.70 -25.93 10.97
N VAL A 307 12.46 -27.15 10.49
CA VAL A 307 13.25 -27.81 9.44
C VAL A 307 13.12 -27.09 8.09
N GLN A 308 11.92 -26.64 7.70
CA GLN A 308 11.71 -25.83 6.50
C GLN A 308 12.42 -24.47 6.62
N CYS A 309 12.34 -23.78 7.76
CA CYS A 309 13.10 -22.55 8.01
C CYS A 309 14.61 -22.75 7.79
N LYS A 310 15.16 -23.86 8.30
CA LYS A 310 16.58 -24.25 8.12
C LYS A 310 16.94 -24.54 6.66
N SER A 311 15.99 -25.05 5.87
CA SER A 311 16.15 -25.27 4.42
C SER A 311 16.09 -23.95 3.62
N ILE A 312 15.03 -23.17 3.83
CA ILE A 312 14.81 -21.85 3.21
C ILE A 312 15.99 -20.92 3.48
N TRP A 313 16.56 -20.95 4.70
CA TRP A 313 17.73 -20.14 5.03
C TRP A 313 19.01 -20.54 4.28
N ARG A 314 19.21 -21.83 4.00
CA ARG A 314 20.35 -22.30 3.19
C ARG A 314 20.20 -21.83 1.74
N GLN A 315 19.02 -22.00 1.17
CA GLN A 315 18.72 -21.54 -0.19
C GLN A 315 18.85 -20.01 -0.31
N PHE A 316 18.27 -19.27 0.65
CA PHE A 316 18.41 -17.82 0.75
C PHE A 316 19.87 -17.37 0.85
N LYS A 317 20.73 -18.07 1.63
CA LYS A 317 22.16 -17.75 1.69
C LYS A 317 22.85 -17.94 0.33
N ALA A 318 22.69 -19.11 -0.30
CA ALA A 318 23.27 -19.38 -1.62
C ALA A 318 22.80 -18.35 -2.69
N GLU A 319 21.52 -17.99 -2.70
CA GLU A 319 20.96 -17.01 -3.64
C GLU A 319 21.30 -15.54 -3.30
N THR A 320 21.81 -15.25 -2.09
CA THR A 320 22.27 -13.90 -1.67
C THR A 320 23.79 -13.76 -1.58
N GLU A 321 24.55 -14.83 -1.74
CA GLU A 321 26.02 -14.80 -1.77
C GLU A 321 26.56 -14.06 -3.00
N TYR A 322 25.94 -14.21 -4.17
CA TYR A 322 26.32 -13.47 -5.38
C TYR A 322 26.23 -11.93 -5.24
N PRO A 323 25.09 -11.32 -4.87
CA PRO A 323 25.01 -9.86 -4.72
C PRO A 323 25.88 -9.32 -3.58
N VAL A 324 26.15 -10.10 -2.53
CA VAL A 324 27.12 -9.72 -1.48
C VAL A 324 28.54 -9.72 -2.02
N ALA A 325 28.95 -10.75 -2.78
CA ALA A 325 30.26 -10.80 -3.41
C ALA A 325 30.43 -9.65 -4.43
N GLN A 326 29.39 -9.33 -5.19
CA GLN A 326 29.37 -8.19 -6.10
C GLN A 326 29.57 -6.85 -5.38
N ALA A 327 28.89 -6.63 -4.25
CA ALA A 327 29.08 -5.44 -3.41
C ALA A 327 30.52 -5.31 -2.88
N ILE A 328 31.11 -6.41 -2.38
CA ILE A 328 32.49 -6.44 -1.90
C ILE A 328 33.47 -6.11 -3.04
N LEU A 329 33.30 -6.72 -4.22
CA LEU A 329 34.14 -6.44 -5.39
C LEU A 329 34.04 -4.97 -5.86
N MET A 330 32.84 -4.38 -5.83
CA MET A 330 32.64 -2.96 -6.13
C MET A 330 33.37 -2.05 -5.12
N GLN A 331 33.26 -2.33 -3.82
CA GLN A 331 33.96 -1.56 -2.80
C GLN A 331 35.49 -1.72 -2.89
N GLU A 332 36.00 -2.93 -3.14
CA GLU A 332 37.44 -3.13 -3.36
C GLU A 332 37.93 -2.37 -4.59
N ALA A 333 37.17 -2.35 -5.69
CA ALA A 333 37.52 -1.59 -6.89
C ALA A 333 37.56 -0.08 -6.59
N HIS A 334 36.59 0.45 -5.86
CA HIS A 334 36.55 1.86 -5.45
C HIS A 334 37.68 2.22 -4.46
N ARG A 335 38.01 1.32 -3.53
CA ARG A 335 39.16 1.48 -2.61
C ARG A 335 40.50 1.41 -3.35
N ARG A 336 40.62 0.57 -4.37
CA ARG A 336 41.79 0.52 -5.27
C ARG A 336 41.93 1.80 -6.08
N SER A 337 40.84 2.35 -6.64
CA SER A 337 40.92 3.60 -7.41
C SER A 337 41.22 4.82 -6.53
N ASN A 338 40.61 4.93 -5.34
CA ASN A 338 40.92 6.00 -4.38
C ASN A 338 42.40 5.98 -3.91
N ASN A 339 43.02 4.81 -3.83
CA ASN A 339 44.44 4.67 -3.48
C ASN A 339 45.38 4.74 -4.70
N SER A 340 44.84 4.77 -5.93
CA SER A 340 45.62 4.87 -7.16
C SER A 340 45.90 6.32 -7.49
N LEU A 341 46.96 6.87 -6.89
CA LEU A 341 47.62 8.07 -7.43
C LEU A 341 47.96 7.85 -8.92
N PRO A 342 47.99 8.91 -9.75
CA PRO A 342 48.45 8.80 -11.14
C PRO A 342 49.81 8.08 -11.19
N PRO A 343 50.01 7.10 -12.09
CA PRO A 343 51.25 6.32 -12.14
C PRO A 343 52.47 7.24 -12.18
N ALA A 344 53.58 6.89 -11.51
CA ALA A 344 54.73 7.79 -11.36
C ALA A 344 55.28 8.34 -12.69
N TRP A 345 55.14 7.58 -13.79
CA TRP A 345 55.49 8.06 -15.14
C TRP A 345 54.55 9.16 -15.66
N THR A 346 53.27 9.17 -15.31
CA THR A 346 52.34 10.27 -15.64
C THR A 346 52.72 11.55 -14.91
N ILE A 347 53.09 11.45 -13.63
CA ILE A 347 53.58 12.57 -12.82
C ILE A 347 54.89 13.11 -13.42
N LEU A 348 55.79 12.22 -13.84
CA LEU A 348 57.04 12.59 -14.51
C LEU A 348 56.79 13.26 -15.87
N VAL A 349 55.89 12.74 -16.70
CA VAL A 349 55.52 13.36 -18.00
C VAL A 349 54.89 14.74 -17.79
N LEU A 350 53.98 14.88 -16.81
CA LEU A 350 53.31 16.14 -16.51
C LEU A 350 54.29 17.16 -15.92
N ALA A 351 55.27 16.72 -15.13
CA ALA A 351 56.39 17.56 -14.69
C ALA A 351 57.30 17.98 -15.86
N ILE A 352 57.63 17.10 -16.81
CA ILE A 352 58.51 17.40 -17.96
C ILE A 352 57.84 18.35 -18.95
N LEU A 353 56.57 18.10 -19.34
CA LEU A 353 55.83 19.03 -20.21
C LEU A 353 55.55 20.35 -19.50
N GLY A 354 55.12 20.31 -18.24
CA GLY A 354 54.86 21.50 -17.43
C GLY A 354 56.11 22.31 -17.08
N PHE A 355 57.31 21.73 -17.20
CA PHE A 355 58.57 22.43 -16.91
C PHE A 355 58.80 23.62 -17.85
N ASN A 356 58.37 23.54 -19.11
CA ASN A 356 58.49 24.64 -20.06
C ASN A 356 57.67 25.86 -19.60
N GLU A 357 56.40 25.64 -19.28
CA GLU A 357 55.48 26.68 -18.77
C GLU A 357 55.94 27.24 -17.42
N PHE A 358 56.42 26.38 -16.53
CA PHE A 358 56.97 26.77 -15.23
C PHE A 358 58.24 27.63 -15.38
N MET A 359 59.13 27.27 -16.30
CA MET A 359 60.34 28.06 -16.61
C MET A 359 60.02 29.36 -17.36
N PHE A 360 58.98 29.37 -18.21
CA PHE A 360 58.47 30.60 -18.83
C PHE A 360 57.90 31.56 -17.78
N LEU A 361 57.15 31.05 -16.80
CA LEU A 361 56.63 31.82 -15.67
C LEU A 361 57.78 32.41 -14.83
N LEU A 362 58.79 31.60 -14.48
CA LEU A 362 59.95 32.03 -13.68
C LEU A 362 60.92 32.98 -14.41
N ARG A 363 61.04 32.88 -15.74
CA ARG A 363 61.99 33.71 -16.50
C ARG A 363 61.44 35.11 -16.81
N ASN A 364 60.14 35.33 -16.64
CA ASN A 364 59.48 36.60 -16.89
C ASN A 364 59.16 37.32 -15.56
N PRO A 365 59.96 38.33 -15.15
CA PRO A 365 59.77 39.00 -13.85
C PRO A 365 58.41 39.69 -13.70
N VAL A 366 57.77 40.06 -14.82
CA VAL A 366 56.41 40.63 -14.83
C VAL A 366 55.36 39.61 -14.41
N TYR A 367 55.47 38.34 -14.82
CA TYR A 367 54.54 37.29 -14.40
C TYR A 367 54.80 36.85 -12.95
N ILE A 368 56.05 36.84 -12.47
CA ILE A 368 56.34 36.68 -11.04
C ILE A 368 55.69 37.81 -10.23
N LEU A 369 55.86 39.07 -10.65
CA LEU A 369 55.28 40.23 -9.96
C LEU A 369 53.74 40.18 -9.97
N GLY A 370 53.13 39.78 -11.09
CA GLY A 370 51.69 39.57 -11.21
C GLY A 370 51.18 38.44 -10.31
N LEU A 371 51.89 37.31 -10.24
CA LEU A 371 51.54 36.19 -9.36
C LEU A 371 51.72 36.57 -7.88
N PHE A 372 52.79 37.30 -7.53
CA PHE A 372 52.99 37.82 -6.18
C PHE A 372 51.90 38.81 -5.78
N LEU A 373 51.51 39.73 -6.67
CA LEU A 373 50.41 40.67 -6.43
C LEU A 373 49.07 39.93 -6.28
N ALA A 374 48.79 38.94 -7.13
CA ALA A 374 47.61 38.08 -7.02
C ALA A 374 47.60 37.24 -5.74
N PHE A 375 48.77 36.74 -5.29
CA PHE A 375 48.92 36.05 -4.01
C PHE A 375 48.67 36.99 -2.82
N VAL A 376 49.26 38.19 -2.83
CA VAL A 376 49.03 39.20 -1.77
C VAL A 376 47.57 39.64 -1.73
N LEU A 377 46.92 39.84 -2.88
CA LEU A 377 45.48 40.14 -2.95
C LEU A 377 44.62 38.97 -2.45
N SER A 378 44.93 37.74 -2.85
CA SER A 378 44.22 36.54 -2.40
C SER A 378 44.40 36.29 -0.90
N TYR A 379 45.60 36.55 -0.37
CA TYR A 379 45.92 36.46 1.05
C TYR A 379 45.25 37.58 1.85
N ALA A 380 45.19 38.81 1.33
CA ALA A 380 44.45 39.91 1.95
C ALA A 380 42.94 39.61 2.00
N VAL A 381 42.35 39.08 0.92
CA VAL A 381 40.95 38.63 0.90
C VAL A 381 40.74 37.48 1.91
N TRP A 382 41.64 36.49 1.95
CA TRP A 382 41.59 35.38 2.90
C TRP A 382 41.75 35.80 4.37
N LEU A 383 42.43 36.92 4.64
CA LEU A 383 42.63 37.47 5.98
C LEU A 383 41.53 38.47 6.39
N GLN A 384 40.90 39.16 5.43
CA GLN A 384 39.80 40.12 5.68
C GLN A 384 38.42 39.46 5.72
N TYR A 385 38.20 38.39 4.96
CA TYR A 385 36.94 37.65 4.93
C TYR A 385 37.07 36.34 5.70
N ASP A 386 36.32 36.19 6.80
CA ASP A 386 36.18 34.89 7.47
C ASP A 386 35.34 33.94 6.61
N ILE A 387 36.04 33.23 5.72
CA ILE A 387 35.49 32.27 4.76
C ILE A 387 34.70 31.15 5.46
N ARG A 388 34.94 30.87 6.76
CA ARG A 388 34.17 29.86 7.51
C ARG A 388 32.75 30.30 7.84
N ALA A 389 32.48 31.61 7.90
CA ALA A 389 31.15 32.13 8.17
C ALA A 389 30.20 31.94 6.97
N TYR A 390 30.63 32.36 5.77
CA TYR A 390 29.77 32.38 4.58
C TYR A 390 29.50 30.99 3.97
N PHE A 391 30.46 30.07 4.01
CA PHE A 391 30.30 28.74 3.39
C PHE A 391 29.23 27.85 4.06
N ARG A 392 28.65 28.28 5.20
CA ARG A 392 27.45 27.66 5.79
C ARG A 392 26.19 27.78 4.91
N HIS A 393 26.14 28.72 3.97
CA HIS A 393 24.98 28.93 3.08
C HIS A 393 25.21 28.47 1.63
N GLY A 394 26.22 27.61 1.41
CA GLY A 394 26.49 26.98 0.12
C GLY A 394 27.52 27.73 -0.74
N THR A 395 28.25 26.97 -1.54
CA THR A 395 29.45 27.42 -2.29
C THR A 395 29.17 28.55 -3.27
N VAL A 396 28.03 28.50 -3.97
CA VAL A 396 27.65 29.49 -5.00
C VAL A 396 27.33 30.86 -4.38
N SER A 397 26.64 30.89 -3.24
CA SER A 397 26.30 32.13 -2.54
C SER A 397 27.54 32.85 -2.00
N GLY A 398 28.51 32.10 -1.45
CA GLY A 398 29.80 32.63 -1.02
C GLY A 398 30.57 33.32 -2.15
N LEU A 399 30.67 32.67 -3.32
CA LEU A 399 31.38 33.21 -4.49
C LEU A 399 30.76 34.53 -5.01
N ILE A 400 29.43 34.61 -5.09
CA ILE A 400 28.72 35.82 -5.55
C ILE A 400 28.84 36.97 -4.53
N THR A 401 28.88 36.66 -3.23
CA THR A 401 29.02 37.68 -2.18
C THR A 401 30.45 38.24 -2.11
N VAL A 402 31.47 37.41 -2.36
CA VAL A 402 32.88 37.86 -2.43
C VAL A 402 33.15 38.69 -3.71
N SER A 403 32.55 38.33 -4.86
CA SER A 403 32.76 39.12 -6.09
C SER A 403 32.07 40.49 -6.04
N SER A 404 30.87 40.58 -5.46
CA SER A 404 30.13 41.85 -5.34
C SER A 404 30.74 42.83 -4.32
N SER A 405 31.43 42.34 -3.28
CA SER A 405 32.08 43.17 -2.25
C SER A 405 33.48 43.67 -2.66
N LEU A 406 34.17 42.98 -3.58
CA LEU A 406 35.45 43.45 -4.13
C LEU A 406 35.31 44.70 -5.02
N LEU A 407 34.24 44.79 -5.81
CA LEU A 407 34.01 45.88 -6.77
C LEU A 407 34.02 47.31 -6.16
N PRO A 408 33.22 47.63 -5.12
CA PRO A 408 33.24 48.98 -4.52
C PRO A 408 34.61 49.29 -3.89
N THR A 409 35.23 48.31 -3.23
CA THR A 409 36.55 48.46 -2.59
C THR A 409 37.63 48.84 -3.61
N ILE A 410 37.61 48.27 -4.81
CA ILE A 410 38.51 48.65 -5.91
C ILE A 410 38.21 50.07 -6.42
N MET A 411 36.93 50.44 -6.53
CA MET A 411 36.52 51.76 -7.01
C MET A 411 36.89 52.89 -6.03
N ASP A 412 36.81 52.65 -4.72
CA ASP A 412 37.29 53.57 -3.68
C ASP A 412 38.81 53.76 -3.74
N ILE A 413 39.58 52.69 -3.98
CA ILE A 413 41.03 52.77 -4.15
C ILE A 413 41.39 53.56 -5.42
N VAL A 414 40.72 53.31 -6.55
CA VAL A 414 40.94 54.04 -7.81
C VAL A 414 40.60 55.52 -7.66
N THR A 415 39.46 55.86 -7.07
CA THR A 415 39.08 57.27 -6.83
C THR A 415 39.98 57.95 -5.80
N ALA A 416 40.48 57.24 -4.78
CA ALA A 416 41.49 57.77 -3.86
C ALA A 416 42.81 58.09 -4.57
N ILE A 417 43.28 57.22 -5.48
CA ILE A 417 44.50 57.46 -6.28
C ILE A 417 44.32 58.67 -7.21
N ILE A 418 43.18 58.80 -7.89
CA ILE A 418 42.84 59.97 -8.73
C ILE A 418 42.85 61.25 -7.89
N ASN A 419 42.21 61.24 -6.71
CA ASN A 419 42.17 62.40 -5.81
C ASN A 419 43.55 62.76 -5.21
N MET A 420 44.41 61.78 -4.94
CA MET A 420 45.81 62.04 -4.52
C MET A 420 46.65 62.67 -5.63
N SER A 421 46.43 62.31 -6.89
CA SER A 421 47.10 62.92 -8.05
C SER A 421 46.84 64.43 -8.11
N HIS A 422 45.59 64.85 -7.94
CA HIS A 422 45.21 66.27 -8.04
C HIS A 422 45.70 67.16 -6.88
N ARG A 423 45.95 66.62 -5.67
CA ARG A 423 46.44 67.44 -4.53
C ARG A 423 47.90 67.88 -4.65
N LYS A 424 48.71 67.30 -5.55
CA LYS A 424 50.17 67.47 -5.57
C LYS A 424 50.71 68.74 -6.27
N LYS A 425 49.87 69.74 -6.55
CA LYS A 425 50.22 70.94 -7.35
C LYS A 425 50.28 72.31 -6.62
N HIS A 426 50.07 72.38 -5.30
CA HIS A 426 50.08 73.65 -4.55
C HIS A 426 51.09 73.72 -3.38
N SER A 427 52.39 73.83 -3.72
CA SER A 427 53.48 74.29 -2.84
C SER A 427 54.81 74.24 -3.63
N LEU A 428 55.75 75.19 -3.57
CA LEU A 428 55.80 76.51 -2.94
C LEU A 428 56.96 77.30 -3.61
N HIS A 429 56.74 78.52 -4.13
CA HIS A 429 57.81 79.30 -4.77
C HIS A 429 58.41 80.34 -3.82
N ARG A 430 59.73 80.26 -3.59
CA ARG A 430 60.49 81.23 -2.76
C ARG A 430 61.02 82.37 -3.63
N SER A 431 61.09 83.59 -3.08
CA SER A 431 61.49 84.80 -3.82
C SER A 431 62.68 85.53 -3.20
N ARG A 432 63.65 85.96 -4.03
CA ARG A 432 64.45 87.18 -3.84
C ARG A 432 65.16 87.62 -5.14
N ARG A 433 65.26 88.95 -5.30
CA ARG A 433 65.92 89.81 -6.32
C ARG A 433 67.28 89.30 -6.87
N ALA A 434 67.80 89.77 -8.02
CA ALA A 434 67.59 91.04 -8.75
C ALA A 434 67.74 90.92 -10.31
N PRO A 435 67.44 91.96 -11.13
CA PRO A 435 67.32 91.91 -12.61
C PRO A 435 68.34 92.85 -13.34
N PRO A 436 68.20 93.25 -14.63
CA PRO A 436 67.43 92.75 -15.80
C PRO A 436 68.26 92.55 -17.12
N TYR A 437 67.64 92.08 -18.22
CA TYR A 437 67.45 92.81 -19.51
C TYR A 437 66.58 91.96 -20.52
N HIS A 438 66.20 92.54 -21.68
CA HIS A 438 65.12 92.11 -22.61
C HIS A 438 65.46 90.92 -23.58
N ALA A 439 64.57 90.32 -24.41
CA ALA A 439 63.24 90.72 -24.97
C ALA A 439 62.29 89.52 -25.34
N GLN A 440 60.99 89.80 -25.63
CA GLN A 440 60.00 89.23 -26.62
C GLN A 440 60.03 87.70 -27.01
N SER A 441 58.98 86.93 -27.40
CA SER A 441 57.49 86.97 -27.70
C SER A 441 57.08 85.51 -28.16
N LEU A 442 55.87 84.96 -28.44
CA LEU A 442 54.37 85.12 -28.41
C LEU A 442 53.79 83.63 -28.60
N SER A 443 52.53 83.17 -28.84
CA SER A 443 51.09 83.56 -28.77
C SER A 443 50.16 82.32 -29.05
N ASN A 444 48.92 82.27 -28.49
CA ASN A 444 47.69 81.51 -28.93
C ASN A 444 47.68 79.94 -28.88
N GLN A 445 46.64 79.18 -28.43
CA GLN A 445 45.18 79.02 -28.75
C GLN A 445 44.88 78.09 -29.96
N SER A 446 43.82 77.25 -30.07
CA SER A 446 42.56 77.03 -29.29
C SER A 446 41.73 75.74 -29.68
N GLN A 447 40.72 75.35 -28.88
CA GLN A 447 39.44 74.63 -29.24
C GLN A 447 39.44 73.13 -29.72
N GLN A 448 38.31 72.36 -29.83
CA GLN A 448 37.08 72.12 -28.99
C GLN A 448 36.14 71.00 -29.59
N HIS A 449 35.31 70.30 -28.77
CA HIS A 449 34.14 69.41 -29.14
C HIS A 449 34.41 68.13 -29.99
N ALA A 450 33.51 67.13 -30.18
CA ALA A 450 32.06 66.96 -29.90
C ALA A 450 31.64 65.49 -29.54
N GLU A 451 30.34 65.25 -29.27
CA GLU A 451 29.68 63.93 -29.01
C GLU A 451 28.95 63.35 -30.25
N VAL A 452 28.64 62.05 -30.28
CA VAL A 452 27.52 61.42 -31.05
C VAL A 452 26.96 60.18 -30.31
N HIS A 453 25.67 59.89 -30.49
CA HIS A 453 24.85 58.84 -29.84
C HIS A 453 24.01 58.09 -30.91
N TYR A 454 23.78 56.76 -30.86
CA TYR A 454 22.75 56.07 -31.72
C TYR A 454 22.22 54.72 -31.14
N HIS A 455 21.42 53.95 -31.91
CA HIS A 455 20.25 53.16 -31.43
C HIS A 455 20.00 51.78 -32.16
N ALA A 456 19.21 50.90 -31.50
CA ALA A 456 18.26 49.88 -32.06
C ALA A 456 18.71 48.46 -32.53
N SER A 457 17.71 47.57 -32.74
CA SER A 457 17.70 46.09 -32.98
C SER A 457 17.04 45.74 -34.36
N PRO A 458 16.43 44.56 -34.71
CA PRO A 458 16.35 43.17 -34.17
C PRO A 458 16.38 41.98 -35.23
N ASP A 459 16.04 40.74 -34.80
CA ASP A 459 15.29 39.62 -35.48
C ASP A 459 15.84 38.53 -36.48
N SER A 460 15.79 37.26 -35.99
CA SER A 460 15.14 36.03 -36.58
C SER A 460 15.82 35.17 -37.73
N PRO A 461 15.19 34.10 -38.36
CA PRO A 461 15.44 32.67 -38.00
C PRO A 461 15.56 31.59 -39.15
N SER A 462 15.84 30.30 -38.82
CA SER A 462 15.82 29.09 -39.73
C SER A 462 15.92 27.73 -38.96
N SER A 463 15.94 26.50 -39.57
CA SER A 463 14.88 25.79 -40.36
C SER A 463 15.11 24.25 -40.61
N VAL A 464 14.20 23.37 -40.15
CA VAL A 464 13.58 22.14 -40.78
C VAL A 464 14.40 20.96 -41.40
N ASP A 465 14.07 19.69 -40.99
CA ASP A 465 13.83 18.41 -41.76
C ASP A 465 14.09 17.14 -40.87
N SER A 466 13.98 15.83 -41.25
CA SER A 466 12.96 14.95 -41.89
C SER A 466 13.57 13.51 -42.03
N SER A 467 12.91 12.33 -42.14
CA SER A 467 11.52 11.87 -41.90
C SER A 467 11.40 10.31 -42.01
N SER A 468 10.29 9.71 -41.54
CA SER A 468 9.57 8.50 -42.08
C SER A 468 9.98 7.02 -41.81
N GLY A 469 8.94 6.14 -41.69
CA GLY A 469 8.95 4.65 -41.81
C GLY A 469 8.96 3.85 -40.49
N GLY A 470 8.28 2.70 -40.32
CA GLY A 470 7.33 1.93 -41.16
C GLY A 470 6.82 0.66 -40.41
N ASP A 471 5.77 -0.01 -40.90
CA ASP A 471 5.00 -1.05 -40.15
C ASP A 471 5.66 -2.45 -40.03
N SER A 472 5.40 -3.14 -38.91
CA SER A 472 5.20 -4.62 -38.76
C SER A 472 4.63 -4.97 -37.39
#